data_AF-A0A9D8RZV8-F1
#
_entry.id   AF-A0A9D8RZV8-F1
#
_cell.length_a   1.000
_cell.length_b   1.000
_cell.length_c   1.000
_cell.angle_alpha   90.00
_cell.angle_beta   90.00
_cell.angle_gamma   90.00
#
_symmetry.space_group_name_H-M   'P 1'
#
loop_
_entity.id
_entity.type
_entity.pdbx_description
1 polymer ?
#
loop_
_entity_poly.entity_id
_entity_poly.type
_entity_poly.pdbx_seq_one_letter_code
_entity_poly.pdbx_strand_id
1 'polypeptide(L)'
;MNNFNITEIEQIINKSEFCRNDNDIPREIYGVIYSLGRDAESSEEYKYSYNLLINLCEHCNPHVRAYAILGLALLNAEENLFDKDKVQQVIYREWNSNVKYRFYISDAADDFNNKFGWNIELS
;
A
#
# COMPACT_ATOMS: atom_id res chain seq x y z
N MET A 1 -20.76 3.31 -9.43
CA MET A 1 -20.21 4.68 -9.48
C MET A 1 -18.77 4.54 -9.03
N ASN A 2 -17.79 5.11 -9.73
CA ASN A 2 -16.40 5.03 -9.28
C ASN A 2 -16.20 6.08 -8.19
N ASN A 3 -15.89 5.66 -6.96
CA ASN A 3 -15.67 6.55 -5.83
C ASN A 3 -14.32 7.28 -5.93
N PHE A 4 -13.42 6.81 -6.79
CA PHE A 4 -12.11 7.42 -6.96
C PHE A 4 -12.13 8.54 -8.01
N ASN A 5 -11.71 9.74 -7.58
CA ASN A 5 -11.29 10.80 -8.51
C ASN A 5 -9.90 10.47 -9.06
N ILE A 6 -9.84 9.60 -10.06
CA ILE A 6 -8.58 9.07 -10.64
C ILE A 6 -7.60 10.20 -11.00
N THR A 7 -8.09 11.26 -11.64
CA THR A 7 -7.25 12.40 -12.06
C THR A 7 -6.55 13.06 -10.88
N GLU A 8 -7.25 13.23 -9.76
CA GLU A 8 -6.68 13.85 -8.55
C GLU A 8 -5.66 12.94 -7.87
N ILE A 9 -5.98 11.64 -7.80
CA ILE A 9 -5.06 10.61 -7.29
C ILE A 9 -3.75 10.61 -8.08
N GLU A 10 -3.83 10.57 -9.42
CA GLU A 10 -2.65 10.59 -10.30
C GLU A 10 -1.82 11.87 -10.11
N GLN A 11 -2.47 13.03 -9.99
CA GLN A 11 -1.77 14.29 -9.74
C GLN A 11 -0.99 14.28 -8.42
N ILE A 12 -1.57 13.73 -7.36
CA ILE A 12 -0.91 13.63 -6.04
C ILE A 12 0.29 12.68 -6.12
N ILE A 13 0.11 11.52 -6.76
CA ILE A 13 1.20 10.54 -6.93
C ILE A 13 2.34 11.14 -7.75
N ASN A 14 2.03 11.79 -8.88
CA ASN A 14 3.05 12.43 -9.74
C ASN A 14 3.81 13.54 -9.01
N LYS A 15 3.15 14.30 -8.13
CA LYS A 15 3.84 15.32 -7.30
C LYS A 15 4.84 14.71 -6.31
N SER A 16 4.66 13.45 -5.94
CA SER A 16 5.50 12.75 -4.96
C SER A 16 6.62 11.90 -5.57
N GLU A 17 6.53 11.58 -6.87
CA GLU A 17 7.29 10.51 -7.55
C GLU A 17 8.81 10.54 -7.27
N PHE A 18 9.38 11.75 -7.22
CA PHE A 18 10.82 11.97 -7.03
C PHE A 18 11.20 12.50 -5.63
N CYS A 19 10.22 12.67 -4.74
CA CYS A 19 10.45 13.12 -3.38
C CYS A 19 11.09 12.00 -2.56
N ARG A 20 12.34 12.18 -2.14
CA ARG A 20 13.09 11.18 -1.37
C ARG A 20 12.98 11.39 0.13
N ASN A 21 12.89 12.65 0.58
CA ASN A 21 12.79 12.99 2.00
C ASN A 21 11.34 13.15 2.43
N ASP A 22 11.04 12.78 3.67
CA ASP A 22 9.66 12.80 4.18
C ASP A 22 9.06 14.21 4.23
N ASN A 23 9.91 15.22 4.41
CA ASN A 23 9.49 16.63 4.44
C ASN A 23 9.05 17.15 3.06
N ASP A 24 9.46 16.46 1.98
CA ASP A 24 9.16 16.85 0.60
C ASP A 24 7.92 16.12 0.07
N ILE A 25 7.43 15.10 0.79
CA ILE A 25 6.29 14.29 0.38
C ILE A 25 4.99 15.09 0.59
N PRO A 26 4.16 15.27 -0.46
CA PRO A 26 2.81 15.82 -0.31
C PRO A 26 2.02 15.00 0.71
N ARG A 27 1.50 15.64 1.77
CA ARG A 27 0.78 14.93 2.85
C ARG A 27 -0.44 14.19 2.34
N GLU A 28 -1.02 14.67 1.25
CA GLU A 28 -2.18 14.14 0.57
C GLU A 28 -1.95 12.70 0.10
N ILE A 29 -0.71 12.28 -0.18
CA ILE A 29 -0.43 10.91 -0.63
C ILE A 29 -0.86 9.87 0.41
N TYR A 30 -0.71 10.16 1.70
CA TYR A 30 -1.10 9.22 2.75
C TYR A 30 -2.62 9.11 2.85
N GLY A 31 -3.34 10.20 2.57
CA GLY A 31 -4.79 10.20 2.44
C GLY A 31 -5.25 9.38 1.21
N VAL A 32 -4.56 9.54 0.08
CA VAL A 32 -4.79 8.74 -1.14
C VAL A 32 -4.57 7.26 -0.86
N ILE A 33 -3.43 6.87 -0.27
CA ILE A 33 -3.12 5.47 0.07
C ILE A 33 -4.19 4.88 0.98
N TYR A 34 -4.62 5.62 2.01
CA TYR A 34 -5.66 5.16 2.92
C TYR A 34 -7.01 4.98 2.21
N SER A 35 -7.38 5.93 1.35
CA SER A 35 -8.61 5.83 0.55
C SER A 35 -8.58 4.64 -0.41
N LEU A 36 -7.47 4.42 -1.11
CA LEU A 36 -7.30 3.23 -1.97
C LEU A 36 -7.50 1.93 -1.19
N GLY A 37 -7.01 1.86 0.04
CA GLY A 37 -7.14 0.70 0.92
C GLY A 37 -8.54 0.50 1.50
N ARG A 38 -9.38 1.55 1.62
CA ARG A 38 -10.61 1.49 2.44
C ARG A 38 -11.90 1.74 1.67
N ASP A 39 -11.84 2.52 0.60
CA ASP A 39 -13.02 3.10 -0.03
C ASP A 39 -13.40 2.40 -1.36
N ALA A 40 -12.67 1.35 -1.75
CA ALA A 40 -13.03 0.52 -2.89
C ALA A 40 -14.29 -0.30 -2.59
N GLU A 41 -15.30 -0.22 -3.45
CA GLU A 41 -16.60 -0.87 -3.25
C GLU A 41 -16.94 -1.89 -4.35
N SER A 42 -16.18 -1.91 -5.44
CA SER A 42 -16.40 -2.79 -6.58
C SER A 42 -15.14 -3.58 -6.96
N SER A 43 -15.30 -4.72 -7.63
CA SER A 43 -14.17 -5.54 -8.09
C SER A 43 -13.19 -4.77 -9.00
N GLU A 44 -13.69 -3.80 -9.78
CA GLU A 44 -12.87 -2.93 -10.61
C GLU A 44 -12.04 -1.96 -9.77
N GLU A 45 -12.64 -1.32 -8.78
CA GLU A 45 -11.95 -0.43 -7.84
C GLU A 45 -10.94 -1.20 -6.99
N TYR A 46 -11.29 -2.38 -6.50
CA TYR A 46 -10.34 -3.22 -5.76
C TYR A 46 -9.11 -3.55 -6.61
N LYS A 47 -9.32 -3.92 -7.89
CA LYS A 47 -8.21 -4.19 -8.82
C LYS A 47 -7.38 -2.93 -9.11
N TYR A 48 -8.03 -1.78 -9.27
CA TYR A 48 -7.36 -0.50 -9.43
C TYR A 48 -6.49 -0.17 -8.22
N SER A 49 -7.07 -0.21 -7.01
CA SER A 49 -6.37 0.05 -5.76
C SER A 49 -5.21 -0.90 -5.54
N TYR A 50 -5.42 -2.20 -5.72
CA TYR A 50 -4.35 -3.20 -5.59
C TYR A 50 -3.16 -2.88 -6.50
N ASN A 51 -3.42 -2.64 -7.80
CA ASN A 51 -2.35 -2.34 -8.75
C ASN A 51 -1.60 -1.05 -8.38
N LEU A 52 -2.34 -0.01 -7.97
CA LEU A 52 -1.74 1.27 -7.63
C LEU A 52 -0.93 1.20 -6.34
N LEU A 53 -1.43 0.52 -5.31
CA LEU A 53 -0.72 0.30 -4.05
C LEU A 53 0.54 -0.56 -4.25
N ILE A 54 0.48 -1.59 -5.09
CA ILE A 54 1.66 -2.37 -5.49
C ILE A 54 2.69 -1.49 -6.20
N ASN A 55 2.26 -0.58 -7.09
CA ASN A 55 3.19 0.35 -7.74
C ASN A 55 3.80 1.33 -6.74
N LEU A 56 3.02 1.81 -5.76
CA LEU A 56 3.52 2.68 -4.69
C LEU A 56 4.50 1.96 -3.75
N CYS A 57 4.46 0.63 -3.68
CA CYS A 57 5.49 -0.15 -3.01
C CYS A 57 6.87 -0.06 -3.71
N GLU A 58 6.96 0.49 -4.92
CA GLU A 58 8.23 0.76 -5.61
C GLU A 58 8.66 2.25 -5.51
N HIS A 59 7.92 3.06 -4.74
CA HIS A 59 8.19 4.47 -4.59
C HIS A 59 9.59 4.74 -3.99
N CYS A 60 10.24 5.85 -4.39
CA CYS A 60 11.61 6.12 -3.94
C CYS A 60 11.71 6.44 -2.43
N ASN A 61 10.67 7.03 -1.85
CA ASN A 61 10.59 7.30 -0.41
C ASN A 61 10.11 6.06 0.40
N PRO A 62 10.86 5.66 1.44
CA PRO A 62 10.52 4.49 2.27
C PRO A 62 9.23 4.64 3.07
N HIS A 63 8.86 5.85 3.50
CA HIS A 63 7.62 6.09 4.24
C HIS A 63 6.39 5.78 3.37
N VAL A 64 6.41 6.24 2.11
CA VAL A 64 5.36 5.95 1.13
C VAL A 64 5.25 4.44 0.89
N ARG A 65 6.36 3.72 0.71
CA ARG A 65 6.34 2.26 0.52
C ARG A 65 5.72 1.54 1.71
N ALA A 66 6.11 1.91 2.94
CA ALA A 66 5.56 1.32 4.16
C ALA A 66 4.05 1.58 4.30
N TYR A 67 3.59 2.80 3.98
CA TYR A 67 2.17 3.14 3.94
C TYR A 67 1.42 2.38 2.84
N ALA A 68 2.02 2.18 1.67
CA ALA A 68 1.41 1.42 0.58
C ALA A 68 1.17 -0.04 0.99
N ILE A 69 2.11 -0.65 1.72
CA ILE A 69 1.95 -1.99 2.30
C ILE A 69 0.76 -2.02 3.29
N LEU A 70 0.65 -1.02 4.17
CA LEU A 70 -0.52 -0.89 5.04
C LEU A 70 -1.81 -0.75 4.24
N GLY A 71 -1.82 0.07 3.19
CA GLY A 71 -2.96 0.22 2.29
C GLY A 71 -3.38 -1.10 1.63
N LEU A 72 -2.42 -1.96 1.26
CA LEU A 72 -2.73 -3.30 0.74
C LEU A 72 -3.43 -4.18 1.78
N ALA A 73 -3.01 -4.11 3.04
CA ALA A 73 -3.61 -4.90 4.12
C ALA A 73 -5.04 -4.43 4.46
N LEU A 74 -5.29 -3.13 4.33
CA LEU A 74 -6.60 -2.51 4.55
C LEU A 74 -7.65 -2.88 3.50
N LEU A 75 -7.22 -3.27 2.28
CA LEU A 75 -8.13 -3.64 1.20
C LEU A 75 -9.06 -4.76 1.63
N ASN A 76 -10.36 -4.48 1.66
CA ASN A 76 -11.39 -5.50 1.94
C ASN A 76 -11.76 -6.35 0.71
N ALA A 77 -10.78 -6.65 -0.14
CA ALA A 77 -10.99 -7.50 -1.31
C ALA A 77 -11.01 -8.99 -0.96
N GLU A 78 -11.58 -9.78 -1.87
CA GLU A 78 -11.44 -11.24 -1.89
C GLU A 78 -9.96 -11.65 -2.04
N GLU A 79 -9.58 -12.76 -1.41
CA GLU A 79 -8.20 -13.24 -1.39
C GLU A 79 -7.62 -13.49 -2.80
N ASN A 80 -8.47 -13.95 -3.73
CA ASN A 80 -8.11 -14.24 -5.12
C ASN A 80 -7.62 -13.02 -5.93
N LEU A 81 -7.85 -11.80 -5.44
CA LEU A 81 -7.37 -10.58 -6.07
C LEU A 81 -5.87 -10.38 -5.83
N PHE A 82 -5.37 -10.85 -4.69
CA PHE A 82 -4.00 -10.64 -4.29
C PHE A 82 -3.09 -11.69 -4.93
N ASP A 83 -1.97 -11.23 -5.48
CA ASP A 83 -0.84 -12.11 -5.73
C ASP A 83 -0.07 -12.24 -4.40
N LYS A 84 -0.38 -13.30 -3.65
CA LYS A 84 0.18 -13.55 -2.32
C LYS A 84 1.70 -13.50 -2.33
N ASP A 85 2.34 -14.19 -3.28
CA ASP A 85 3.80 -14.27 -3.35
C ASP A 85 4.41 -12.88 -3.59
N LYS A 86 3.79 -12.09 -4.46
CA LYS A 86 4.23 -10.71 -4.72
C LYS A 86 4.10 -9.83 -3.48
N VAL A 87 2.98 -9.90 -2.77
CA VAL A 87 2.77 -9.10 -1.54
C VAL A 87 3.76 -9.52 -0.46
N GLN A 88 3.96 -10.81 -0.23
CA GLN A 88 4.93 -11.31 0.75
C GLN A 88 6.36 -10.86 0.42
N GLN A 89 6.77 -10.93 -0.85
CA GLN A 89 8.09 -10.46 -1.29
C GLN A 89 8.30 -8.96 -0.98
N VAL A 90 7.29 -8.13 -1.23
CA VAL A 90 7.33 -6.70 -0.89
C VAL A 90 7.45 -6.49 0.62
N ILE A 91 6.65 -7.20 1.42
CA ILE A 91 6.69 -7.11 2.88
C ILE A 91 8.07 -7.50 3.42
N TYR A 92 8.63 -8.63 2.99
CA TYR A 92 9.95 -9.08 3.45
C TYR A 92 11.07 -8.13 3.00
N ARG A 93 11.01 -7.61 1.77
CA ARG A 93 11.99 -6.63 1.28
C ARG A 93 11.98 -5.37 2.16
N GLU A 94 10.80 -4.82 2.41
CA GLU A 94 10.67 -3.60 3.20
C GLU A 94 10.96 -3.86 4.68
N TRP A 95 10.57 -5.00 5.26
CA TRP A 95 10.96 -5.34 6.63
C TRP A 95 12.47 -5.28 6.83
N ASN A 96 13.23 -5.84 5.89
CA ASN A 96 14.68 -5.89 5.98
C ASN A 96 15.37 -4.54 5.76
N SER A 97 14.84 -3.69 4.88
CA SER A 97 15.51 -2.46 4.44
C SER A 97 14.93 -1.16 5.01
N ASN A 98 13.67 -1.16 5.42
CA ASN A 98 12.89 0.01 5.81
C ASN A 98 12.74 0.13 7.33
N VAL A 99 13.89 0.14 8.01
CA VAL A 99 13.97 0.06 9.49
C VAL A 99 13.16 1.14 10.18
N LYS A 100 13.14 2.37 9.64
CA LYS A 100 12.44 3.52 10.21
C LYS A 100 10.93 3.34 10.29
N TYR A 101 10.34 2.60 9.35
CA TYR A 101 8.89 2.49 9.18
C TYR A 101 8.35 1.06 9.38
N ARG A 102 9.14 0.20 10.03
CA ARG A 102 8.78 -1.18 10.35
C ARG A 102 7.45 -1.34 11.08
N PHE A 103 7.03 -0.34 11.86
CA PHE A 103 5.73 -0.35 12.54
C PHE A 103 4.58 -0.63 11.55
N TYR A 104 4.48 0.13 10.46
CA TYR A 104 3.43 -0.05 9.46
C TYR A 104 3.53 -1.38 8.71
N ILE A 105 4.75 -1.88 8.51
CA ILE A 105 5.01 -3.14 7.82
C ILE A 105 4.60 -4.32 8.70
N SER A 106 4.88 -4.26 10.01
CA SER A 106 4.47 -5.26 10.99
C SER A 106 2.95 -5.29 11.14
N ASP A 107 2.32 -4.12 11.28
CA ASP A 107 0.86 -3.98 11.40
C ASP A 107 0.15 -4.59 10.18
N ALA A 108 0.65 -4.28 8.97
CA ALA A 108 0.14 -4.87 7.73
C ALA A 108 0.33 -6.40 7.67
N ALA A 109 1.47 -6.92 8.10
CA ALA A 109 1.71 -8.36 8.12
C ALA A 109 0.75 -9.08 9.08
N ASP A 110 0.50 -8.48 10.25
CA ASP A 110 -0.48 -8.99 11.22
C ASP A 110 -1.90 -8.96 10.62
N ASP A 111 -2.28 -7.89 9.92
CA ASP A 111 -3.56 -7.80 9.22
C ASP A 111 -3.72 -8.88 8.13
N PHE A 112 -2.69 -9.11 7.29
CA PHE A 112 -2.72 -10.19 6.31
C PHE A 112 -2.81 -11.57 6.97
N ASN A 113 -2.11 -11.77 8.09
CA ASN A 113 -2.18 -13.02 8.86
C ASN A 113 -3.57 -13.25 9.45
N ASN A 114 -4.16 -12.22 10.05
CA ASN A 114 -5.49 -12.28 10.64
C ASN A 114 -6.59 -12.48 9.59
N LYS A 115 -6.47 -11.81 8.45
CA LYS A 115 -7.50 -11.82 7.41
C LYS A 115 -7.45 -13.07 6.53
N PHE A 116 -6.25 -13.51 6.14
CA PHE A 116 -6.07 -14.56 5.14
C PHE A 116 -5.26 -15.77 5.63
N GLY A 117 -4.74 -15.75 6.86
CA GLY A 117 -3.94 -16.86 7.40
C GLY A 117 -2.62 -17.08 6.64
N TRP A 118 -2.01 -16.02 6.11
CA TRP A 118 -0.83 -16.14 5.26
C TRP A 118 0.45 -16.53 5.99
N ASN A 119 0.48 -16.45 7.32
CA ASN A 119 1.61 -16.82 8.19
C ASN A 119 2.93 -16.14 7.79
N ILE A 120 2.86 -14.82 7.57
CA ILE A 120 4.02 -13.96 7.37
C ILE A 120 4.75 -13.83 8.70
N GLU A 121 5.99 -14.31 8.77
CA GLU A 121 6.84 -14.25 9.95
C GLU A 121 7.95 -13.23 9.75
N LEU A 122 7.94 -12.16 10.55
CA LEU A 122 8.93 -11.09 10.50
C LEU A 122 9.96 -11.30 11.62
N SER A 123 11.14 -11.79 11.27
CA SER A 123 12.29 -12.00 12.18
C SER A 123 13.37 -10.94 12.02
#